data_AF-A0A9D8H579-F1
#
_entry.id   AF-A0A9D8H579-F1
#
_cell.length_a   1.000
_cell.length_b   1.000
_cell.length_c   1.000
_cell.angle_alpha   90.00
_cell.angle_beta   90.00
_cell.angle_gamma   90.00
#
_symmetry.space_group_name_H-M   'P 1'
#
loop_
_entity.id
_entity.type
_entity.pdbx_description
1 polymer ?
#
loop_
_entity_poly.entity_id
_entity_poly.type
_entity_poly.pdbx_seq_one_letter_code
_entity_poly.pdbx_strand_id
1 'polypeptide(L)' 'MDRKQAEREQNRLSAEHPDATWIIAEADGDWQVLRVGITPAQVPTGTEIAAKPRPETPDSPPPPSKQQVNPYWGV' A
#
# COMPACT_ATOMS: atom_id res chain seq x y z
N MET A 1 3.43 -0.49 -37.85
CA MET A 1 4.36 -1.63 -37.58
C MET A 1 3.55 -2.85 -37.22
N ASP A 2 3.99 -4.07 -37.53
CA ASP A 2 3.31 -5.27 -37.03
C ASP A 2 3.77 -5.64 -35.60
N ARG A 3 2.96 -6.43 -34.89
CA ARG A 3 3.25 -6.82 -33.51
C ARG A 3 4.62 -7.49 -33.33
N LYS A 4 5.04 -8.39 -34.24
CA LYS A 4 6.33 -9.09 -34.14
C LYS A 4 7.51 -8.16 -34.42
N GLN A 5 7.30 -7.14 -35.24
CA GLN A 5 8.28 -6.07 -35.39
C GLN A 5 8.39 -5.27 -34.08
N ALA A 6 7.27 -4.89 -33.46
CA ALA A 6 7.26 -4.12 -32.22
C ALA A 6 7.94 -4.87 -31.06
N GLU A 7 7.73 -6.19 -30.95
CA GLU A 7 8.39 -7.04 -29.94
C GLU A 7 9.91 -7.09 -30.12
N ARG A 8 10.39 -7.17 -31.37
CA ARG A 8 11.84 -7.14 -31.66
C ARG A 8 12.45 -5.80 -31.28
N GLU A 9 11.74 -4.72 -31.58
CA GLU A 9 12.21 -3.37 -31.29
C GLU A 9 12.17 -3.06 -29.79
N GLN A 10 11.13 -3.51 -29.08
CA GLN A 10 11.07 -3.44 -27.62
C GLN A 10 12.25 -4.19 -26.98
N ASN A 11 12.55 -5.40 -27.44
CA ASN A 11 13.67 -6.18 -26.91
C ASN A 11 15.02 -5.50 -27.17
N ARG A 12 15.20 -4.93 -28.37
CA ARG A 12 16.39 -4.14 -28.71
C ARG A 12 16.54 -2.94 -27.79
N LEU A 13 15.49 -2.14 -27.64
CA LEU A 13 15.48 -0.95 -26.81
C LEU A 13 15.64 -1.28 -25.31
N SER A 14 15.10 -2.39 -24.84
CA SER A 14 15.29 -2.86 -23.46
C SER A 14 16.73 -3.31 -23.19
N ALA A 15 17.40 -3.89 -24.19
CA ALA A 15 18.81 -4.27 -24.09
C ALA A 15 19.74 -3.05 -24.18
N GLU A 16 19.43 -2.08 -25.05
CA GLU A 16 20.21 -0.84 -25.22
C GLU A 16 20.01 0.15 -24.06
N HIS A 17 18.80 0.19 -23.49
CA HIS A 17 18.40 1.12 -22.43
C HIS A 17 17.71 0.39 -21.27
N PRO A 18 18.47 -0.37 -20.45
CA PRO A 18 17.92 -1.11 -19.32
C PRO A 18 17.41 -0.21 -18.18
N ASP A 19 17.74 1.08 -18.21
CA ASP A 19 17.26 2.11 -17.29
C ASP A 19 15.83 2.58 -17.59
N ALA A 20 15.30 2.21 -18.75
CA ALA A 20 13.97 2.59 -19.20
C ALA A 20 13.06 1.36 -19.33
N THR A 21 11.78 1.53 -19.01
CA THR A 21 10.77 0.51 -19.30
C THR A 21 10.20 0.77 -20.70
N TRP A 22 10.27 -0.22 -21.58
CA TRP A 22 9.70 -0.16 -22.93
C TRP A 22 8.53 -1.12 -23.04
N ILE A 23 7.40 -0.63 -23.55
CA ILE A 23 6.20 -1.45 -23.80
C ILE A 23 5.78 -1.34 -25.27
N ILE A 24 5.08 -2.34 -25.76
CA ILE A 24 4.40 -2.26 -27.06
C ILE A 24 2.92 -1.97 -26.85
N ALA A 25 2.35 -1.09 -27.68
CA ALA A 25 0.94 -0.79 -27.67
C ALA A 25 0.43 -0.65 -29.11
N GLU A 26 -0.82 -1.02 -29.34
CA GLU A 26 -1.51 -0.76 -30.59
C GLU A 26 -2.28 0.57 -30.46
N ALA A 27 -2.02 1.49 -31.38
CA ALA A 27 -2.71 2.77 -31.47
C ALA A 27 -3.03 3.06 -32.93
N ASP A 28 -4.30 3.39 -33.21
CA ASP A 28 -4.82 3.67 -34.56
C ASP A 28 -4.56 2.54 -35.59
N GLY A 29 -4.53 1.29 -35.13
CA GLY A 29 -4.28 0.11 -35.97
C GLY A 29 -2.81 -0.17 -36.25
N ASP A 30 -1.89 0.60 -35.65
CA ASP A 30 -0.45 0.43 -35.75
C ASP A 30 0.16 0.06 -34.40
N TRP A 31 1.07 -0.91 -34.40
CA TRP A 31 1.89 -1.19 -33.21
C TRP A 31 3.01 -0.17 -33.07
N GLN A 32 3.26 0.27 -31.84
CA GLN A 32 4.27 1.26 -31.50
C GLN A 32 4.99 0.84 -30.22
N VAL A 33 6.27 1.20 -30.10
CA VAL A 33 7.05 1.00 -28.87
C VAL A 33 7.07 2.31 -28.09
N LEU A 34 6.64 2.26 -26.84
CA LEU A 34 6.50 3.42 -25.96
C LEU A 34 7.48 3.29 -24.78
N ARG A 35 8.15 4.40 -24.45
CA ARG A 35 8.94 4.52 -23.23
C ARG A 35 8.03 4.88 -22.07
N VAL A 36 8.00 4.06 -21.03
CA VAL A 36 7.28 4.34 -19.79
C VAL A 36 8.28 4.79 -18.73
N GLY A 37 8.12 6.03 -18.26
CA GLY A 37 8.83 6.54 -17.10
C GLY A 37 8.23 5.98 -15.81
N ILE A 38 8.39 4.67 -15.56
CA ILE A 38 8.06 4.11 -14.24
C ILE A 38 9.20 4.52 -13.31
N THR A 39 9.01 5.58 -12.55
CA THR A 39 9.86 5.84 -11.38
C THR A 39 9.76 4.61 -10.48
N PRO A 40 10.88 3.96 -10.09
CA PRO A 40 10.81 2.88 -9.12
C PRO A 40 10.05 3.42 -7.91
N ALA A 41 9.03 2.68 -7.46
CA ALA A 41 8.27 3.06 -6.29
C ALA A 41 9.27 3.38 -5.18
N GLN A 42 9.29 4.62 -4.70
CA GLN A 42 10.09 4.94 -3.54
C GLN A 42 9.62 3.96 -2.46
N VAL A 43 10.52 3.11 -1.99
CA VAL A 43 10.24 2.25 -0.84
C VAL A 43 9.71 3.21 0.23
N PRO A 44 8.46 3.10 0.67
CA PRO A 44 7.96 4.02 1.66
C PRO A 44 8.84 3.83 2.89
N THR A 45 9.64 4.85 3.21
CA THR A 45 10.39 4.93 4.47
C THR A 45 9.38 5.22 5.58
N GLY A 46 8.47 4.28 5.80
CA GLY A 46 7.55 4.28 6.93
C GLY A 46 8.30 3.78 8.15
N THR A 47 8.25 4.53 9.24
CA THR A 47 8.69 4.02 10.54
C THR A 47 7.65 3.01 11.01
N GLU A 48 8.06 1.76 11.25
CA GLU A 48 7.21 0.74 11.86
C GLU A 48 6.89 1.18 13.30
N ILE A 49 5.64 1.55 13.54
CA ILE A 49 5.19 1.94 14.88
C ILE A 49 4.74 0.67 15.58
N ALA A 50 5.52 0.19 16.55
CA ALA A 50 5.11 -0.91 17.41
C ALA A 50 3.83 -0.52 18.16
N ALA A 51 2.76 -1.29 17.98
CA ALA A 51 1.54 -1.12 18.76
C ALA A 51 1.83 -1.37 20.24
N LYS A 52 1.28 -0.53 21.13
CA LYS A 52 1.36 -0.77 22.58
C LYS A 52 0.69 -2.11 22.90
N PRO A 53 1.23 -2.92 23.83
CA PRO A 53 0.61 -4.16 24.25
C PRO A 53 -0.82 -3.89 24.77
N ARG A 54 -1.73 -4.83 24.48
CA ARG A 54 -3.11 -4.76 24.98
C ARG A 54 -3.07 -4.69 26.51
N PRO A 55 -3.77 -3.72 27.15
CA PRO A 55 -3.85 -3.68 28.60
C PRO A 55 -4.46 -4.98 29.13
N GLU A 56 -3.89 -5.51 30.21
CA GLU A 56 -4.45 -6.65 30.92
C GLU A 56 -5.85 -6.28 31.39
N THR A 57 -6.86 -6.94 30.83
CA THR A 57 -8.23 -6.76 31.29
C THR A 57 -8.34 -7.60 32.57
N PRO A 58 -8.74 -7.03 33.72
CA PRO A 58 -8.97 -7.84 34.91
C PRO A 58 -10.07 -8.86 34.58
N ASP A 59 -9.76 -10.15 34.79
CA ASP A 59 -10.63 -11.30 34.48
C ASP A 59 -11.93 -11.29 35.30
N SER A 60 -12.01 -10.46 36.33
CA SER A 60 -13.11 -10.44 37.28
C SER A 60 -13.86 -9.10 37.24
N PRO A 61 -15.21 -9.13 37.20
CA PRO A 61 -16.00 -7.92 37.35
C PRO A 61 -15.70 -7.26 38.71
N PRO A 62 -15.69 -5.93 38.78
CA PRO A 62 -15.50 -5.24 40.04
C PRO A 62 -16.57 -5.69 41.06
N PRO A 63 -16.22 -5.81 42.35
CA PRO A 63 -17.19 -6.19 43.37
C PRO A 63 -18.35 -5.21 43.38
N PRO A 64 -19.59 -5.67 43.68
CA PRO A 64 -20.74 -4.78 43.73
C PRO A 64 -20.47 -3.66 44.74
N SER A 65 -20.58 -2.42 44.27
CA SER A 65 -20.44 -1.25 45.12
C SER A 65 -21.50 -1.33 46.22
N LYS A 66 -21.04 -1.42 47.48
CA LYS A 66 -21.92 -1.12 48.60
C LYS A 66 -22.32 0.33 48.42
N GLN A 67 -23.54 0.58 47.92
CA GLN A 67 -24.13 1.91 47.92
C GLN A 67 -24.12 2.40 49.37
N GLN A 68 -23.14 3.23 49.69
CA GLN A 68 -23.18 4.02 50.90
C GLN A 68 -24.29 5.04 50.65
N VAL A 69 -25.48 4.73 51.16
CA VAL A 69 -26.63 5.62 51.09
C VAL A 69 -26.21 6.92 51.75
N ASN A 70 -26.08 7.99 50.97
CA ASN A 70 -25.67 9.29 51.48
C ASN A 70 -26.86 9.90 52.25
N PRO A 71 -26.76 10.11 53.58
CA PRO A 71 -27.91 10.48 54.41
C PRO A 71 -28.46 11.89 54.15
N TYR A 72 -27.82 12.67 53.27
CA TYR A 72 -28.23 14.04 52.95
C TYR A 72 -29.22 14.17 51.78
N TRP A 73 -29.64 13.07 51.15
CA TRP A 73 -30.61 13.10 50.04
C TRP A 73 -32.05 12.84 50.50
N GLY A 74 -32.46 13.45 51.61
CA GLY A 74 -33.83 13.35 52.08
C GLY A 74 -34.19 14.38 53.13
N VAL A 75 -34.28 15.65 52.73
CA VAL A 75 -35.34 16.62 53.10
C VAL A 75 -35.43 17.67 52.00
#